data_AF-A0A5E6PVM9-F1
#
_entry.id   AF-A0A5E6PVM9-F1
#
_cell.length_a   1.000
_cell.length_b   1.000
_cell.length_c   1.000
_cell.angle_alpha   90.00
_cell.angle_beta   90.00
_cell.angle_gamma   90.00
#
_symmetry.space_group_name_H-M   'P 1'
#
loop_
_entity.id
_entity.type
_entity.pdbx_description
1 polymer ?
#
loop_
_entity_poly.entity_id
_entity_poly.type
_entity_poly.pdbx_seq_one_letter_code
_entity_poly.pdbx_strand_id
1 'polypeptide(L)'
;MLEAINGFLSGKLLIVLVVGLGTYFTIKTRFVQLRYFLHMFKVFKDSLSSSSAQISSFQALMLSLAGRVGAGNIAGVGVAVTMGGAGCCLLDVGHSFGWNGDHAYGV
;
A
#
# COMPACT_ATOMS: atom_id res chain seq x y z
N MET A 1 -0.82 -14.05 -33.09
CA MET A 1 0.23 -13.00 -33.26
C MET A 1 -0.06 -11.78 -32.38
N LEU A 2 -1.26 -11.18 -32.46
CA LEU A 2 -1.69 -10.06 -31.61
C LEU A 2 -1.67 -10.38 -30.10
N GLU A 3 -2.16 -11.56 -29.70
CA GLU A 3 -2.14 -12.07 -28.31
C GLU A 3 -0.71 -12.11 -27.71
N ALA A 4 0.27 -12.54 -28.50
CA ALA A 4 1.66 -12.64 -28.07
C ALA A 4 2.32 -11.26 -27.85
N ILE A 5 2.00 -10.31 -28.73
CA ILE A 5 2.49 -8.92 -28.62
C ILE A 5 1.84 -8.25 -27.41
N ASN A 6 0.53 -8.41 -27.23
CA ASN A 6 -0.20 -7.86 -26.09
C ASN A 6 0.29 -8.42 -24.75
N GLY A 7 0.50 -9.73 -24.66
CA GLY A 7 1.05 -10.38 -23.45
C GLY A 7 2.47 -9.90 -23.10
N PHE A 8 3.30 -9.64 -24.12
CA PHE A 8 4.66 -9.13 -23.92
C PHE A 8 4.67 -7.66 -23.46
N LEU A 9 3.79 -6.83 -24.02
CA LEU A 9 3.65 -5.41 -23.69
C LEU A 9 3.02 -5.18 -22.30
N SER A 10 1.94 -5.89 -21.98
CA SER A 10 1.21 -5.68 -20.72
C SER A 10 1.89 -6.31 -19.51
N GLY A 11 2.47 -7.50 -19.64
CA GLY A 11 3.00 -8.25 -18.50
C GLY A 11 4.38 -7.80 -18.06
N LYS A 12 5.40 -7.97 -18.91
CA LYS A 12 6.80 -7.73 -18.52
C LYS A 12 7.27 -6.30 -18.73
N LEU A 13 6.82 -5.66 -19.80
CA LEU A 13 7.35 -4.35 -20.20
C LEU A 13 6.89 -3.23 -19.25
N LEU A 14 5.59 -3.15 -18.93
CA LEU A 14 5.08 -2.13 -18.01
C LEU A 14 5.64 -2.27 -16.59
N ILE A 15 5.76 -3.49 -16.08
CA ILE A 15 6.33 -3.75 -14.75
C ILE A 15 7.78 -3.30 -14.68
N VAL A 16 8.61 -3.72 -15.65
CA VAL A 16 10.04 -3.32 -15.71
C VAL A 16 10.18 -1.81 -15.87
N LEU A 17 9.34 -1.18 -16.69
CA LEU A 17 9.40 0.25 -16.92
C LEU A 17 9.06 1.06 -15.66
N VAL A 18 8.01 0.67 -14.92
CA VAL A 18 7.63 1.35 -13.68
C VAL A 18 8.66 1.16 -12.57
N VAL A 19 9.17 -0.07 -12.39
CA VAL A 19 10.22 -0.36 -11.39
C VAL A 19 11.53 0.35 -11.75
N GLY A 20 11.91 0.34 -13.04
CA GLY A 20 13.10 1.02 -13.54
C GLY A 20 13.03 2.54 -13.38
N LEU A 21 11.91 3.17 -13.77
CA LEU A 21 11.69 4.60 -13.56
C LEU A 21 11.69 4.96 -12.07
N GLY A 22 11.01 4.16 -11.23
CA GLY A 22 10.96 4.38 -9.78
C GLY A 22 12.36 4.36 -9.17
N THR A 23 13.14 3.32 -9.49
CA THR A 23 14.52 3.17 -8.99
C THR A 23 15.42 4.30 -9.48
N TYR A 24 15.34 4.66 -10.77
CA TYR A 24 16.10 5.77 -11.34
C TYR A 24 15.79 7.10 -10.65
N PHE A 25 14.51 7.39 -10.40
CA PHE A 25 14.09 8.62 -9.74
C PHE A 25 14.53 8.65 -8.27
N THR A 26 14.46 7.52 -7.55
CA THR A 26 14.93 7.37 -6.17
C THR A 26 16.43 7.62 -6.03
N ILE A 27 17.24 7.09 -6.94
CA ILE A 27 18.70 7.29 -6.95
C ILE A 27 19.04 8.74 -7.32
N LYS A 28 18.43 9.29 -8.39
CA LYS A 28 18.70 10.65 -8.87
C LYS A 28 18.34 11.72 -7.83
N THR A 29 17.26 11.52 -7.08
CA THR A 29 16.84 12.43 -6.00
C THR A 29 17.54 12.16 -4.67
N ARG A 30 18.55 11.27 -4.61
CA ARG A 30 19.32 10.95 -3.39
C ARG A 30 18.44 10.63 -2.17
N PHE A 31 17.41 9.80 -2.35
CA PHE A 31 16.49 9.45 -1.27
C PHE A 31 15.83 10.67 -0.60
N VAL A 32 15.44 11.68 -1.41
CA VAL A 32 14.61 12.82 -0.97
C VAL A 32 13.37 12.36 -0.20
N GLN A 33 12.78 11.21 -0.58
CA GLN A 33 11.64 10.60 0.09
C GLN A 33 11.87 10.39 1.59
N LEU A 34 13.09 10.05 2.03
CA LEU A 34 13.44 9.86 3.44
C LEU A 34 13.93 11.16 4.09
N ARG A 35 14.73 11.96 3.37
CA ARG A 35 15.29 13.21 3.92
C ARG A 35 14.21 14.27 4.20
N TYR A 36 13.26 14.43 3.27
CA TYR A 36 12.22 15.44 3.39
C TYR A 36 11.02 14.98 4.22
N PHE A 37 10.90 13.68 4.52
CA PHE A 37 9.85 13.15 5.40
C PHE A 37 9.90 13.79 6.79
N LEU A 38 11.10 13.90 7.37
CA LEU A 38 11.31 14.54 8.68
C LEU A 38 11.12 16.07 8.62
N HIS A 39 11.57 16.71 7.53
CA HIS A 39 11.39 18.15 7.32
C HIS A 39 9.90 18.50 7.15
N MET A 40 9.14 17.65 6.48
CA MET A 40 7.71 17.80 6.27
C MET A 40 6.94 17.76 7.59
N PHE A 41 7.31 16.89 8.53
CA PHE A 41 6.70 16.84 9.87
C PHE A 41 6.96 18.11 10.71
N LYS A 42 8.11 18.77 10.48
CA LYS A 42 8.45 20.05 11.12
C LYS A 42 7.61 21.20 10.56
N VAL A 43 7.52 21.32 9.23
CA VAL A 43 6.64 22.30 8.55
C VAL A 43 5.16 22.08 8.89
N PHE A 44 4.77 20.82 9.06
CA PHE A 44 3.43 20.43 9.46
C PHE A 44 3.04 20.93 10.86
N LYS A 45 3.98 20.88 11.82
CA LYS A 45 3.79 21.46 13.16
C LYS A 45 3.65 22.98 13.12
N ASP A 46 4.45 23.66 12.30
CA ASP A 46 4.40 25.13 12.18
C ASP A 46 3.16 25.63 11.42
N SER A 47 2.65 24.87 10.44
CA SER A 47 1.48 25.23 9.63
C SER A 47 0.14 25.11 10.37
N LEU A 48 0.09 24.45 11.53
CA LEU A 48 -1.10 24.48 12.39
C LEU A 48 -1.29 25.86 13.06
N SER A 49 -0.23 26.66 13.16
CA SER A 49 -0.19 27.92 13.91
C SER A 49 -0.49 29.18 13.08
N SER A 50 -0.54 29.10 11.73
CA SER A 50 -0.64 30.29 10.87
C SER A 50 -1.71 30.18 9.75
N SER A 51 -2.81 30.91 9.96
CA SER A 51 -3.72 31.54 8.99
C SER A 51 -4.52 30.73 7.92
N SER A 52 -5.75 30.35 8.30
CA SER A 52 -7.06 30.87 7.81
C SER A 52 -7.48 31.02 6.32
N ALA A 53 -6.82 30.50 5.26
CA ALA A 53 -7.43 30.61 3.91
C ALA A 53 -7.07 29.59 2.80
N GLN A 54 -6.17 28.63 3.04
CA GLN A 54 -5.81 27.62 2.04
C GLN A 54 -5.91 26.24 2.66
N ILE A 55 -6.30 25.24 1.87
CA ILE A 55 -6.43 23.84 2.32
C ILE A 55 -5.16 23.48 3.10
N SER A 56 -5.32 23.10 4.38
CA SER A 56 -4.17 22.85 5.25
C SER A 56 -3.24 21.83 4.59
N SER A 57 -1.92 21.98 4.74
CA SER A 57 -0.97 20.96 4.25
C SER A 57 -1.31 19.57 4.77
N PHE A 58 -1.99 19.47 5.92
CA PHE A 58 -2.58 18.23 6.41
C PHE A 58 -3.78 17.73 5.61
N GLN A 59 -4.69 18.62 5.26
CA GLN A 59 -5.88 18.26 4.52
C GLN A 59 -5.53 17.82 3.09
N ALA A 60 -4.55 18.45 2.45
CA ALA A 60 -4.00 18.00 1.16
C ALA A 60 -3.31 16.62 1.27
N LEU A 61 -2.54 16.40 2.35
CA LEU A 61 -1.91 15.11 2.64
C LEU A 61 -2.97 14.02 2.85
N MET A 62 -3.97 14.28 3.69
CA MET A 62 -5.05 13.35 3.99
C MET A 62 -5.90 13.04 2.76
N LEU A 63 -6.18 14.03 1.91
CA LEU A 63 -6.83 13.82 0.62
C LEU A 63 -5.99 12.91 -0.30
N SER A 64 -4.67 13.12 -0.33
CA SER A 64 -3.75 12.28 -1.12
C SER A 64 -3.61 10.86 -0.55
N LEU A 65 -3.66 10.69 0.78
CA LEU A 65 -3.68 9.38 1.44
C LEU A 65 -5.00 8.65 1.18
N ALA A 66 -6.13 9.36 1.27
CA ALA A 66 -7.45 8.81 0.96
C ALA A 66 -7.50 8.26 -0.47
N GLY A 67 -6.89 8.96 -1.43
CA GLY A 67 -6.76 8.48 -2.81
C GLY A 67 -5.87 7.23 -2.97
N ARG A 68 -4.83 7.06 -2.12
CA ARG A 68 -3.92 5.90 -2.17
C ARG A 68 -4.41 4.68 -1.39
N VAL A 69 -5.19 4.87 -0.32
CA VAL A 69 -5.87 3.80 0.44
C VAL A 69 -7.06 3.18 -0.33
N GLY A 70 -7.25 3.59 -1.58
CA GLY A 70 -8.42 3.30 -2.41
C GLY A 70 -8.84 1.83 -2.52
N ALA A 71 -10.02 1.64 -3.09
CA ALA A 71 -10.73 0.37 -3.17
C ALA A 71 -9.88 -0.79 -3.72
N GLY A 72 -8.89 -0.53 -4.58
CA GLY A 72 -7.99 -1.57 -5.09
C GLY A 72 -7.14 -2.27 -4.03
N ASN A 73 -6.68 -1.55 -2.99
CA ASN A 73 -5.87 -2.16 -1.93
C ASN A 73 -6.75 -3.04 -1.01
N ILE A 74 -7.97 -2.58 -0.73
CA ILE A 74 -8.98 -3.34 0.03
C ILE A 74 -9.50 -4.54 -0.77
N ALA A 75 -9.77 -4.36 -2.07
CA ALA A 75 -10.20 -5.42 -2.98
C ALA A 75 -9.10 -6.48 -3.16
N GLY A 76 -7.84 -6.07 -3.23
CA GLY A 76 -6.69 -6.99 -3.27
C GLY A 76 -6.59 -7.85 -2.01
N VAL A 77 -6.75 -7.24 -0.82
CA VAL A 77 -6.83 -7.99 0.44
C VAL A 77 -8.05 -8.91 0.47
N GLY A 78 -9.20 -8.44 0.01
CA GLY A 78 -10.42 -9.25 -0.10
C GLY A 78 -10.24 -10.47 -1.01
N VAL A 79 -9.62 -10.31 -2.17
CA VAL A 79 -9.28 -11.40 -3.09
C VAL A 79 -8.26 -12.36 -2.47
N ALA A 80 -7.27 -11.86 -1.73
CA ALA A 80 -6.31 -12.70 -1.01
C ALA A 80 -7.00 -13.55 0.07
N VAL A 81 -7.98 -13.00 0.78
CA VAL A 81 -8.78 -13.71 1.78
C VAL A 81 -9.77 -14.69 1.12
N THR A 82 -10.40 -14.34 0.00
CA THR A 82 -11.34 -15.25 -0.67
C THR A 82 -10.64 -16.41 -1.38
N MET A 83 -9.46 -16.18 -1.97
CA MET A 83 -8.64 -17.24 -2.57
C MET A 83 -7.86 -18.07 -1.54
N GLY A 84 -7.40 -17.46 -0.44
CA GLY A 84 -6.74 -18.16 0.67
C GLY A 84 -7.71 -18.81 1.67
N GLY A 85 -8.99 -18.44 1.62
CA GLY A 85 -10.02 -18.82 2.60
C GLY A 85 -9.89 -18.06 3.92
N ALA A 86 -10.96 -18.08 4.73
CA ALA A 86 -10.97 -17.52 6.09
C ALA A 86 -9.92 -18.16 7.04
N GLY A 87 -9.34 -19.31 6.64
CA GLY A 87 -8.30 -20.01 7.37
C GLY A 87 -6.95 -19.27 7.42
N CYS A 88 -6.63 -18.37 6.49
CA CYS A 88 -5.32 -17.69 6.49
C CYS A 88 -5.10 -16.79 7.72
N CYS A 89 -6.16 -16.13 8.22
CA CYS A 89 -6.09 -15.30 9.42
C CYS A 89 -6.40 -16.10 10.70
N LEU A 90 -7.23 -17.15 10.62
CA LEU A 90 -7.58 -17.99 11.77
C LEU A 90 -6.52 -19.06 12.11
N LEU A 91 -5.77 -19.62 11.15
CA LEU A 91 -4.70 -20.58 11.44
C LEU A 91 -3.51 -19.93 12.17
N ASP A 92 -3.14 -18.70 11.80
CA ASP A 92 -2.01 -18.01 12.41
C ASP A 92 -2.33 -17.51 13.83
N VAL A 93 -3.57 -17.04 14.04
CA VAL A 93 -4.06 -16.63 15.36
C VAL A 93 -4.34 -17.83 16.27
N GLY A 94 -4.88 -18.93 15.74
CA GLY A 94 -5.16 -20.15 16.51
C GLY A 94 -3.89 -20.82 17.04
N HIS A 95 -2.84 -20.89 16.22
CA HIS A 95 -1.53 -21.41 16.66
C HIS A 95 -0.84 -20.45 17.65
N SER A 96 -0.93 -19.12 17.45
CA SER A 96 -0.37 -18.12 18.36
C SER A 96 -1.08 -18.04 19.71
N PHE A 97 -2.36 -18.43 19.80
CA PHE A 97 -3.14 -18.51 21.05
C PHE A 97 -3.20 -19.92 21.66
N GLY A 98 -2.48 -20.91 21.10
CA GLY A 98 -2.44 -22.27 21.64
C GLY A 98 -3.77 -23.02 21.56
N TRP A 99 -4.62 -22.70 20.57
CA TRP A 99 -5.89 -23.38 20.38
C TRP A 99 -5.69 -24.68 19.60
N ASN A 100 -5.64 -25.81 20.31
CA ASN A 100 -5.52 -27.15 19.73
C ASN A 100 -6.93 -27.68 19.37
N GLY A 101 -7.20 -27.87 18.08
CA GLY A 101 -8.53 -28.12 17.52
C GLY A 101 -9.14 -29.51 17.73
N ASP A 102 -8.78 -30.24 18.80
CA ASP A 102 -9.26 -31.61 19.06
C ASP A 102 -10.73 -31.69 19.54
N HIS A 103 -11.46 -30.58 19.52
CA HIS A 103 -12.87 -30.50 19.96
C HIS A 103 -13.86 -30.15 18.84
N ALA A 104 -13.42 -29.99 17.59
CA ALA A 104 -14.30 -29.50 16.51
C ALA A 104 -14.95 -30.58 15.63
N TYR A 105 -14.67 -31.87 15.85
CA TYR A 105 -15.22 -33.00 15.07
C TYR A 105 -15.99 -34.00 15.94
N GLY A 106 -16.79 -33.47 16.87
CA GLY A 106 -17.70 -34.21 17.71
C GLY A 106 -19.14 -33.70 17.62
N VAL A 107 -19.68 -33.56 16.40
CA VAL A 107 -21.09 -33.72 15.99
C VAL A 107 -21.18 -33.72 14.47
#